data_AF-A0A6G3Z991-F1
#
_entry.id   AF-A0A6G3Z991-F1
#
_cell.length_a   1.000
_cell.length_b   1.000
_cell.length_c   1.000
_cell.angle_alpha   90.00
_cell.angle_beta   90.00
_cell.angle_gamma   90.00
#
_symmetry.space_group_name_H-M   'P 1'
#
loop_
_entity.id
_entity.type
_entity.pdbx_description
1 polymer ?
#
loop_
_entity_poly.entity_id
_entity_poly.type
_entity_poly.pdbx_seq_one_letter_code
_entity_poly.pdbx_strand_id
1 'polypeptide(L)' 'MVVVIPLEATDRVIQLSQIHELNLPIPLSSGCESYVSPEEMDMILEMLAPLGEVDGAATLVADLQAYRDQRKPVIPCDR' A
#
# COMPACT_ATOMS: atom_id res chain seq x y z
N MET A 1 13.86 5.95 -6.76
CA MET A 1 13.64 4.58 -6.25
C MET A 1 12.22 4.54 -5.75
N VAL A 2 11.41 3.58 -6.18
CA VAL A 2 9.99 3.54 -5.80
C VAL A 2 9.66 2.14 -5.33
N VAL A 3 8.63 2.05 -4.50
CA VAL A 3 8.05 0.81 -4.01
C VAL A 3 6.84 0.49 -4.87
N VAL A 4 6.78 -0.75 -5.34
CA VAL A 4 5.66 -1.26 -6.12
C VAL A 4 4.72 -1.99 -5.19
N ILE A 5 3.47 -1.53 -5.13
CA ILE A 5 2.39 -2.18 -4.41
C ILE A 5 1.50 -2.89 -5.45
N PRO A 6 1.33 -4.22 -5.40
CA PRO A 6 0.44 -4.93 -6.30
C PRO A 6 -0.99 -4.40 -6.24
N LEU A 7 -1.74 -4.58 -7.32
CA LEU A 7 -3.15 -4.15 -7.40
C LEU A 7 -3.98 -4.73 -6.24
N GLU A 8 -3.82 -6.02 -5.92
CA GLU A 8 -4.57 -6.66 -4.83
C GLU A 8 -4.31 -6.01 -3.46
N ALA A 9 -3.05 -5.66 -3.18
CA ALA A 9 -2.69 -4.93 -1.95
C ALA A 9 -3.21 -3.49 -1.99
N THR A 10 -3.16 -2.84 -3.16
CA THR A 10 -3.70 -1.50 -3.38
C THR A 10 -5.20 -1.44 -3.09
N ASP A 11 -5.97 -2.37 -3.67
CA ASP A 11 -7.42 -2.47 -3.47
C ASP A 11 -7.76 -2.73 -2.00
N ARG A 12 -6.99 -3.57 -1.31
CA ARG A 12 -7.14 -3.79 0.13
C ARG A 12 -6.87 -2.54 0.96
N VAL A 13 -5.84 -1.76 0.62
CA VAL A 13 -5.56 -0.48 1.29
C VAL A 13 -6.74 0.49 1.10
N ILE A 14 -7.24 0.63 -0.12
CA ILE A 14 -8.40 1.49 -0.44
C ILE A 14 -9.66 1.03 0.30
N GLN A 15 -9.89 -0.28 0.36
CA GLN A 15 -11.05 -0.84 1.04
C GLN A 15 -10.99 -0.57 2.55
N LEU A 16 -9.84 -0.81 3.19
CA LEU A 16 -9.65 -0.52 4.61
C LEU A 16 -9.77 0.98 4.91
N SER A 17 -9.22 1.83 4.04
CA SER A 17 -9.34 3.27 4.24
C SER A 17 -10.79 3.73 4.14
N GLN A 18 -11.58 3.16 3.23
CA GLN A 18 -13.02 3.46 3.13
C GLN A 18 -13.81 2.95 4.33
N ILE A 19 -13.54 1.72 4.80
CA ILE A 19 -14.22 1.12 5.95
C ILE A 19 -13.96 1.91 7.24
N HIS A 20 -12.72 2.39 7.41
CA HIS A 20 -12.29 3.11 8.61
C HIS A 20 -12.28 4.63 8.45
N GLU A 21 -12.87 5.16 7.37
CA GLU A 21 -12.92 6.60 7.05
C GLU A 21 -11.55 7.29 7.09
N LEU A 22 -10.48 6.56 6.72
CA LEU A 22 -9.13 7.09 6.62
C LEU A 22 -8.95 7.84 5.30
N ASN A 23 -8.36 9.04 5.37
CA ASN A 23 -7.96 9.79 4.19
C ASN A 23 -6.58 9.30 3.72
N LEU A 24 -6.56 8.54 2.62
CA LEU A 24 -5.30 8.19 1.96
C LEU A 24 -4.63 9.48 1.46
N PRO A 25 -3.37 9.76 1.85
CA PRO A 25 -2.65 10.96 1.47
C PRO A 25 -2.14 10.91 0.03
N ILE A 26 -2.27 9.75 -0.62
CA ILE A 26 -1.76 9.49 -1.96
C ILE A 26 -2.82 8.87 -2.87
N PRO A 27 -2.85 9.29 -4.14
CA PRO A 27 -3.73 8.71 -5.14
C PRO A 27 -3.24 7.30 -5.51
N LEU A 28 -3.77 6.30 -4.82
CA LEU A 28 -3.63 4.91 -5.20
C LEU A 28 -4.53 4.62 -6.40
N SER A 29 -3.97 4.04 -7.47
CA SER A 29 -4.71 3.78 -8.70
C SER A 29 -5.33 2.38 -8.65
N SER A 30 -6.66 2.30 -8.56
CA SER A 30 -7.39 1.04 -8.76
C SER A 30 -7.39 0.69 -10.25
N GLY A 31 -6.53 -0.24 -10.66
CA GLY A 31 -6.45 -0.73 -12.04
C GLY A 31 -5.10 -1.32 -12.45
N CYS A 32 -4.01 -0.91 -11.79
CA CYS A 32 -2.66 -1.44 -11.95
C CYS A 32 -1.94 -1.49 -10.59
N GLU A 33 -0.69 -1.97 -10.56
CA GLU A 33 0.20 -1.78 -9.41
C GLU A 33 0.41 -0.28 -9.11
N SER A 34 0.38 0.08 -7.82
CA SER A 34 0.63 1.45 -7.38
C SER A 34 2.11 1.66 -7.14
N TYR A 35 2.65 2.72 -7.73
CA TYR A 35 4.03 3.14 -7.55
C TYR A 35 4.04 4.24 -6.52
N VAL A 36 4.65 3.98 -5.37
CA VAL A 36 4.77 4.96 -4.29
C VAL A 36 6.24 5.17 -3.95
N SER A 37 6.57 6.37 -3.50
CA SER A 37 7.86 6.69 -2.91
C SER A 37 8.02 5.93 -1.59
N PRO A 38 9.24 5.65 -1.11
CA PRO A 38 9.45 5.08 0.21
C PRO A 38 8.77 5.91 1.33
N GLU A 39 8.80 7.24 1.22
CA GLU A 39 8.12 8.15 2.15
C GLU A 39 6.60 7.99 2.11
N GLU A 40 6.04 7.83 0.91
CA GLU A 40 4.61 7.59 0.73
C GLU A 40 4.18 6.22 1.27
N MET A 41 5.03 5.20 1.13
CA MET A 41 4.84 3.89 1.75
C MET A 41 4.87 3.98 3.28
N ASP A 42 5.83 4.71 3.86
CA ASP A 42 5.90 4.89 5.31
C ASP A 42 4.64 5.62 5.83
N MET A 43 4.11 6.61 5.11
CA MET A 43 2.83 7.26 5.45
C MET A 43 1.63 6.29 5.42
N ILE A 44 1.56 5.38 4.43
CA ILE A 44 0.53 4.33 4.40
C ILE A 44 0.67 3.42 5.62
N LEU A 45 1.89 2.97 5.92
CA LEU A 45 2.16 2.09 7.05
C LEU A 45 1.80 2.74 8.39
N GLU A 46 2.10 4.03 8.59
CA GLU A 46 1.71 4.76 9.81
C GLU A 46 0.19 4.88 9.97
N MET A 47 -0.54 5.11 8.88
CA MET A 47 -2.01 5.14 8.93
C MET A 47 -2.62 3.77 9.22
N LEU A 48 -2.02 2.69 8.70
CA LEU A 48 -2.51 1.33 8.91
C LEU A 48 -2.02 0.72 10.22
N ALA A 49 -0.97 1.27 10.86
CA ALA A 49 -0.46 0.85 12.16
C ALA A 49 -1.55 0.72 13.25
N PRO A 50 -2.46 1.71 13.45
CA PRO A 50 -3.55 1.57 14.42
C PRO A 50 -4.58 0.48 14.04
N LEU A 51 -4.62 0.07 12.77
CA LEU A 51 -5.46 -1.03 12.30
C LEU A 51 -4.74 -2.38 12.35
N GLY A 52 -3.47 -2.44 12.78
CA GLY A 52 -2.67 -3.67 12.82
C GLY A 52 -3.23 -4.78 13.72
N GLU A 53 -4.19 -4.45 14.59
CA GLU A 53 -4.91 -5.44 15.43
C GLU A 53 -6.25 -5.88 14.83
N VAL A 54 -6.67 -5.30 13.69
CA VAL A 54 -7.90 -5.68 12.98
C VAL A 54 -7.61 -6.84 12.04
N ASP A 55 -8.41 -7.90 12.15
CA ASP A 55 -8.33 -9.10 11.30
C ASP A 55 -8.35 -8.71 9.81
N GLY A 56 -7.25 -9.00 9.10
CA GLY A 56 -7.04 -8.65 7.69
C GLY A 56 -6.11 -7.46 7.42
N ALA A 57 -6.01 -6.50 8.34
CA ALA A 57 -5.10 -5.35 8.21
C ALA A 57 -3.66 -5.69 8.65
N ALA A 58 -3.49 -6.58 9.63
CA ALA A 58 -2.17 -7.08 10.06
C ALA A 58 -1.35 -7.68 8.90
N THR A 59 -1.99 -8.55 8.10
CA THR A 59 -1.36 -9.19 6.94
C THR A 59 -1.00 -8.17 5.87
N LEU A 60 -1.88 -7.19 5.64
CA LEU A 60 -1.61 -6.13 4.67
C LEU A 60 -0.43 -5.26 5.08
N VAL A 61 -0.31 -4.90 6.37
CA VAL A 61 0.84 -4.16 6.90
C VAL A 61 2.13 -4.96 6.71
N ALA A 62 2.12 -6.26 6.97
CA ALA A 62 3.28 -7.13 6.75
C ALA A 62 3.66 -7.21 5.26
N ASP A 63 2.68 -7.32 4.36
CA ASP A 63 2.91 -7.34 2.91
C ASP A 63 3.50 -6.01 2.41
N LEU A 64 2.97 -4.87 2.89
CA LEU A 64 3.47 -3.54 2.55
C LEU A 64 4.91 -3.32 3.05
N GLN A 65 5.23 -3.78 4.26
CA GLN A 65 6.60 -3.78 4.77
C GLN A 65 7.52 -4.64 3.89
N ALA A 66 7.05 -5.82 3.47
CA ALA A 66 7.81 -6.68 2.57
C ALA A 66 8.04 -6.03 1.20
N TYR A 67 7.08 -5.26 0.67
CA TYR A 67 7.27 -4.51 -0.58
C TYR A 67 8.27 -3.37 -0.43
N ARG A 68 8.25 -2.65 0.71
CA ARG A 68 9.25 -1.63 1.05
C ARG A 68 10.66 -2.21 1.07
N ASP A 69 10.81 -3.38 1.70
CA ASP A 69 12.11 -4.05 1.86
C ASP A 69 12.56 -4.79 0.60
N GLN A 70 11.63 -5.22 -0.27
CA GLN A 70 11.94 -5.93 -1.52
C GLN A 70 12.65 -5.06 -2.56
N ARG A 71 12.67 -3.73 -2.43
CA ARG A 71 13.45 -2.80 -3.28
C ARG A 71 13.55 -3.24 -4.75
N LYS A 72 12.43 -3.61 -5.38
CA LYS A 72 12.44 -4.14 -6.75
C LYS A 72 12.55 -2.99 -7.77
N PRO A 73 13.32 -3.18 -8.87
CA PRO A 73 13.31 -2.24 -9.98
C PRO A 73 11.92 -2.18 -10.60
N VAL A 74 11.49 -0.97 -10.95
CA VAL A 74 10.22 -0.67 -11.60
C VAL A 74 10.18 -1.33 -12.97
N ILE A 75 9.24 -2.24 -13.17
CA ILE A 75 8.81 -2.60 -14.53
C ILE A 75 7.50 -1.83 -14.72
N PRO A 76 7.50 -0.68 -15.40
CA PRO A 76 6.26 0.04 -15.65
C PRO A 76 5.30 -0.91 -16.38
N CYS A 77 4.01 -0.79 -16.11
CA CYS A 77 3.00 -1.55 -16.83
C CYS A 77 3.15 -1.26 -18.33
N ASP A 78 3.82 -2.18 -19.02
CA ASP A 78 3.97 -2.18 -20.48
C ASP A 78 2.55 -2.30 -21.04
N ARG A 79 2.14 -1.28 -21.78
CA ARG A 79 0.87 -1.25 -22.47
C ARG A 79 1.07 -1.68 -23.91
#